data_AF-X1CY13-F1
#
_entry.id   AF-X1CY13-F1
#
_cell.length_a   1.000
_cell.length_b   1.000
_cell.length_c   1.000
_cell.angle_alpha   90.00
_cell.angle_beta   90.00
_cell.angle_gamma   90.00
#
_symmetry.space_group_name_H-M   'P 1'
#
loop_
_entity.id
_entity.type
_entity.pdbx_description
1 polymer ?
#
loop_
_entity_poly.entity_id
_entity_poly.type
_entity_poly.pdbx_seq_one_letter_code
_entity_poly.pdbx_strand_id
1 'polypeptide(L)' 'NMQEILRLIDALQTTDKHKVATPANWEPGEAVVVPPPNTQEMAEQRLKEGYECKDWYFCKKKL' A
#
# COMPACT_ATOMS: atom_id res chain seq x y z
N ASN A 1 22.38 5.41 9.52
CA ASN A 1 21.80 4.11 9.91
C ASN A 1 21.71 3.26 8.66
N MET A 2 22.53 2.20 8.51
CA MET A 2 22.57 1.39 7.29
C MET A 2 21.32 0.52 7.11
N GLN A 3 20.70 0.07 8.21
CA GLN A 3 19.49 -0.75 8.14
C GLN A 3 18.33 0.00 7.48
N GLU A 4 18.22 1.31 7.74
CA GLU A 4 17.19 2.13 7.11
C GLU A 4 17.39 2.30 5.59
N ILE A 5 18.64 2.28 5.12
CA ILE A 5 18.93 2.30 3.67
C ILE A 5 18.47 1.00 3.02
N LEU A 6 18.72 -0.15 3.66
CA LEU A 6 18.25 -1.45 3.17
C LEU A 6 16.71 -1.51 3.18
N ARG A 7 16.07 -1.11 4.29
CA ARG A 7 14.61 -1.05 4.41
C ARG A 7 13.98 -0.17 3.33
N LEU A 8 14.60 0.98 3.02
CA LEU A 8 14.14 1.87 1.96
C LEU A 8 14.23 1.21 0.58
N ILE A 9 15.31 0.49 0.28
CA ILE A 9 15.46 -0.22 -0.99
C ILE A 9 14.38 -1.30 -1.12
N ASP A 10 14.15 -2.10 -0.09
CA ASP A 10 13.10 -3.12 -0.07
C ASP A 10 11.71 -2.51 -0.28
N ALA A 11 11.43 -1.36 0.36
CA ALA A 11 10.19 -0.64 0.20
C ALA A 11 9.99 -0.11 -1.23
N LEU A 12 11.03 0.46 -1.84
CA LEU A 12 11.00 0.95 -3.23
C LEU A 12 10.80 -0.18 -4.24
N GLN A 13 11.52 -1.29 -4.07
CA GLN A 13 11.38 -2.47 -4.94
C GLN A 13 10.00 -3.10 -4.81
N THR A 14 9.46 -3.20 -3.59
CA THR A 14 8.10 -3.69 -3.33
C THR A 14 7.05 -2.80 -3.97
N THR A 15 7.21 -1.48 -3.81
CA THR A 15 6.34 -0.47 -4.42
C THR A 15 6.28 -0.61 -5.94
N ASP A 16 7.44 -0.70 -6.60
CA ASP A 16 7.49 -0.79 -8.06
C ASP A 16 6.95 -2.12 -8.58
N LYS A 17 7.29 -3.24 -7.93
CA LYS A 17 6.85 -4.58 -8.33
C LYS A 17 5.35 -4.79 -8.18
N HIS A 18 4.77 -4.37 -7.05
CA HIS A 18 3.38 -4.68 -6.70
C HIS A 18 2.40 -3.51 -6.95
N LYS A 19 2.90 -2.34 -7.35
CA LYS A 19 2.10 -1.12 -7.59
C LYS A 19 1.28 -0.73 -6.35
N VAL A 20 1.95 -0.73 -5.19
CA VAL A 20 1.41 -0.41 -3.87
C VAL A 20 2.28 0.64 -3.20
N ALA A 21 1.78 1.30 -2.16
CA ALA A 21 2.58 2.17 -1.30
C ALA A 21 2.92 1.47 0.02
N THR A 22 4.13 1.70 0.52
CA THR A 22 4.56 1.22 1.85
C THR A 22 4.28 2.27 2.92
N PRO A 23 3.57 1.96 4.01
CA PRO A 23 3.33 2.92 5.09
C PRO A 23 4.61 3.32 5.83
N ALA A 24 4.51 4.32 6.70
CA ALA A 24 5.61 4.73 7.57
C ALA A 24 6.12 3.53 8.40
N ASN A 25 7.44 3.39 8.52
CA ASN A 25 8.12 2.29 9.22
C ASN A 25 7.81 0.88 8.68
N TRP A 26 7.31 0.76 7.45
CA TRP A 26 6.98 -0.55 6.86
C TRP A 26 8.19 -1.48 6.79
N GLU A 27 7.95 -2.75 7.10
CA GLU A 27 8.89 -3.85 6.92
C GLU A 27 8.35 -4.94 5.98
N PRO A 28 9.23 -5.72 5.32
CA PRO A 28 8.81 -6.83 4.47
C PRO A 28 7.90 -7.82 5.19
N GLY A 29 6.75 -8.13 4.57
CA GLY A 29 5.72 -9.01 5.13
C GLY A 29 4.56 -8.26 5.82
N GLU A 30 4.71 -6.96 6.10
CA GLU A 30 3.62 -6.13 6.59
C GLU A 30 2.65 -5.71 5.47
N ALA A 31 1.43 -5.35 5.87
CA ALA A 31 0.41 -4.88 4.95
C ALA A 31 0.83 -3.60 4.21
N VAL A 32 0.47 -3.54 2.94
CA VAL A 32 0.76 -2.41 2.04
C VAL A 32 -0.50 -1.60 1.77
N VAL A 33 -0.33 -0.34 1.42
CA VAL A 33 -1.41 0.58 1.08
C VAL A 33 -1.71 0.49 -0.42
N VAL A 34 -2.98 0.33 -0.75
CA VAL A 34 -3.44 0.34 -2.14
C VAL A 34 -3.54 1.80 -2.62
N PRO A 35 -3.03 2.15 -3.82
CA PRO A 35 -3.07 3.52 -4.31
C PRO A 35 -4.51 4.07 -4.33
N PRO A 36 -4.77 5.29 -3.85
CA PRO A 36 -6.11 5.84 -3.73
C PRO A 36 -6.78 5.96 -5.11
N PRO A 37 -8.12 5.87 -5.18
CA PRO A 37 -8.83 6.01 -6.43
C PRO A 37 -8.87 7.48 -6.86
N ASN A 38 -8.86 7.73 -8.17
CA ASN A 38 -8.90 9.10 -8.72
C ASN A 38 -10.31 9.59 -9.05
N THR A 39 -11.31 8.69 -9.05
CA THR A 39 -12.70 9.00 -9.37
C THR A 39 -13.64 8.38 -8.35
N GLN A 40 -14.85 8.92 -8.26
CA GLN A 40 -15.88 8.39 -7.36
C GLN A 40 -16.29 6.95 -7.73
N GLU A 41 -16.44 6.64 -9.02
CA GLU A 41 -16.76 5.28 -9.47
C GLU A 41 -15.69 4.27 -9.03
N MET A 42 -14.40 4.63 -9.12
CA MET A 42 -13.31 3.77 -8.63
C MET A 42 -13.34 3.61 -7.11
N ALA A 43 -13.75 4.64 -6.36
CA ALA A 43 -13.91 4.55 -4.92
C ALA A 43 -15.03 3.58 -4.52
N GLU A 44 -16.17 3.62 -5.22
CA GLU A 44 -17.29 2.70 -4.99
C GLU A 44 -16.95 1.26 -5.38
N GLN A 45 -16.17 1.05 -6.44
CA GLN A 45 -15.66 -0.27 -6.82
C GLN A 45 -14.69 -0.81 -5.76
N ARG A 46 -13.74 0.02 -5.30
CA ARG A 46 -12.75 -0.36 -4.30
C ARG A 46 -13.36 -0.89 -3.00
N LEU A 47 -14.45 -0.31 -2.52
CA LEU A 47 -15.14 -0.79 -1.31
C LEU A 47 -15.71 -2.21 -1.46
N LYS A 48 -15.87 -2.71 -2.70
CA LYS A 48 -16.34 -4.07 -2.99
C LYS A 48 -15.19 -5.08 -3.16
N GLU A 49 -13.93 -4.63 -3.24
CA GLU A 49 -12.76 -5.47 -3.47
C GLU A 49 -12.27 -6.22 -2.22
N GLY A 50 -12.90 -6.01 -1.06
CA GLY A 50 -12.61 -6.77 0.17
C GLY A 50 -11.29 -6.39 0.87
N TYR A 51 -10.74 -5.22 0.56
CA TYR A 51 -9.59 -4.68 1.29
C TYR A 51 -9.94 -4.25 2.71
N GLU A 52 -8.93 -4.18 3.57
CA GLU A 52 -9.05 -3.57 4.88
C GLU A 52 -9.03 -2.04 4.72
N CYS A 53 -10.21 -1.44 4.62
CA CYS A 53 -10.38 0.00 4.40
C CYS A 53 -10.85 0.69 5.68
N LYS A 54 -10.13 1.75 6.09
CA LYS A 54 -10.63 2.69 7.10
C LYS A 54 -11.55 3.74 6.46
N ASP A 55 -11.22 4.13 5.23
CA ASP A 55 -11.98 5.04 4.39
C ASP A 55 -11.71 4.71 2.91
N TRP A 56 -12.48 5.27 1.98
CA TRP A 56 -12.39 4.96 0.54
C TRP A 56 -11.00 5.23 -0.07
N TYR A 57 -10.28 6.22 0.46
CA TYR A 57 -8.93 6.59 0.02
C TYR A 57 -7.81 5.85 0.78
N PHE A 58 -8.14 5.15 1.87
CA PHE A 58 -7.16 4.49 2.72
C PHE A 58 -7.53 3.02 2.97
N CYS A 59 -7.04 2.18 2.06
CA CYS A 59 -7.19 0.74 2.10
C CYS A 59 -5.84 0.04 2.12
N LYS A 60 -5.76 -1.05 2.88
CA LYS A 60 -4.59 -1.92 2.97
C LYS A 60 -4.90 -3.31 2.46
N LYS A 61 -3.86 -3.99 1.98
CA LYS A 61 -3.90 -5.41 1.66
C LYS A 61 -2.61 -6.09 2.10
N LYS A 62 -2.68 -7.41 2.33
CA LYS A 62 -1.47 -8.24 2.39
C LYS A 62 -0.99 -8.52 0.96
N LEU A 63 0.32 -8.59 0.79
CA LEU A 63 0.95 -9.00 -0.46
C LEU A 63 0.88 -10.51 -0.67
#